data_AF-A4EFB9-F1
#
_entry.id   AF-A4EFB9-F1
#
_cell.length_a   1.000
_cell.length_b   1.000
_cell.length_c   1.000
_cell.angle_alpha   90.00
_cell.angle_beta   90.00
_cell.angle_gamma   90.00
#
_symmetry.space_group_name_H-M   'P 1'
#
loop_
_entity.id
_entity.type
_entity.pdbx_description
1 polymer ?
#
loop_
_entity_poly.entity_id
_entity_poly.type
_entity_poly.pdbx_seq_one_letter_code
_entity_poly.pdbx_strand_id
1 'polypeptide(L)'
;MIISRLLARKRIARGERPSFKAAWLPVAGDIIVIAILLAMLWQPALTFIYVMEFSLPLTILVLMLVIYAPLQIVIIVSTIWAVRSRWEEKETK
;
A
#
# COMPACT_ATOMS: atom_id res chain seq x y z
N MET A 1 2.52 -3.38 1.96
CA MET A 1 1.61 -4.27 2.71
C MET A 1 2.34 -5.43 3.34
N ILE A 2 3.21 -6.16 2.62
CA ILE A 2 3.82 -7.40 3.13
C ILE A 2 4.90 -7.06 4.16
N ILE A 3 5.78 -6.10 3.87
CA ILE A 3 6.92 -5.77 4.72
C ILE A 3 6.44 -5.12 6.02
N SER A 4 5.58 -4.10 5.91
CA SER A 4 4.96 -3.43 7.07
C SER A 4 4.19 -4.40 7.96
N ARG A 5 3.36 -5.29 7.38
CA ARG A 5 2.58 -6.27 8.14
C ARG A 5 3.47 -7.28 8.87
N LEU A 6 4.46 -7.86 8.21
CA LEU A 6 5.33 -8.87 8.82
C LEU A 6 6.13 -8.29 9.99
N LEU A 7 6.73 -7.12 9.80
CA LEU A 7 7.50 -6.46 10.85
C LEU A 7 6.62 -5.99 12.00
N ALA A 8 5.45 -5.42 11.71
CA ALA A 8 4.49 -5.00 12.74
C ALA A 8 4.04 -6.19 13.59
N ARG A 9 3.63 -7.31 12.98
CA ARG A 9 3.21 -8.51 13.72
C ARG A 9 4.33 -9.05 14.61
N LYS A 10 5.56 -9.10 14.10
CA LYS A 10 6.73 -9.58 14.89
C LYS A 10 7.03 -8.67 16.08
N ARG A 11 6.92 -7.34 15.92
CA ARG A 11 7.13 -6.38 17.01
C ARG A 11 6.05 -6.47 18.09
N ILE A 12 4.78 -6.54 17.66
CA ILE A 12 3.64 -6.70 18.57
C ILE A 12 3.77 -7.99 19.38
N ALA A 13 4.12 -9.11 18.74
CA ALA A 13 4.33 -10.38 19.44
C ALA A 13 5.48 -10.35 20.47
N ARG A 14 6.44 -9.43 20.31
CA ARG A 14 7.57 -9.22 21.24
C ARG A 14 7.30 -8.11 22.26
N GLY A 15 6.15 -7.45 22.22
CA GLY A 15 5.87 -6.26 23.03
C GLY A 15 6.80 -5.08 22.74
N GLU A 16 7.49 -5.08 21.61
CA GLU A 16 8.47 -4.04 21.26
C GLU A 16 7.76 -2.85 20.62
N ARG A 17 8.01 -1.65 21.15
CA ARG A 17 7.56 -0.42 20.52
C ARG A 17 8.62 0.12 19.55
N PRO A 18 8.38 0.10 18.23
CA PRO A 18 9.31 0.70 17.30
C PRO A 18 9.30 2.23 17.40
N SER A 19 10.47 2.82 17.15
CA SER A 19 10.56 4.26 16.88
C SER A 19 9.70 4.63 15.67
N PHE A 20 9.37 5.92 15.54
CA PHE A 20 8.61 6.42 14.40
C PHE A 20 9.25 6.00 13.06
N LYS A 21 10.55 6.26 12.90
CA LYS A 21 11.30 5.85 11.69
C LYS A 21 11.21 4.35 11.42
N ALA A 22 11.35 3.52 12.45
CA ALA A 22 11.29 2.06 12.29
C ALA A 22 9.89 1.53 11.92
N ALA A 23 8.82 2.24 12.28
CA ALA A 23 7.46 1.90 11.89
C ALA A 23 7.11 2.35 10.46
N TRP A 24 7.61 3.50 10.03
CA TRP A 24 7.27 4.10 8.73
C TRP A 24 8.20 3.72 7.57
N LEU A 25 9.46 3.36 7.83
CA LEU A 25 10.38 2.90 6.79
C LEU A 25 9.84 1.69 5.98
N PRO A 26 9.21 0.68 6.61
CA PRO A 26 8.55 -0.40 5.88
C PRO A 26 7.41 0.06 4.96
N VAL A 27 6.70 1.13 5.33
CA VAL A 27 5.63 1.72 4.52
C VAL A 27 6.22 2.31 3.24
N ALA A 28 7.31 3.07 3.35
CA ALA A 28 8.02 3.59 2.18
C ALA A 28 8.52 2.46 1.27
N GLY A 29 9.08 1.39 1.83
CA GLY A 29 9.48 0.21 1.06
C GLY A 29 8.32 -0.44 0.32
N ASP A 30 7.19 -0.63 0.99
CA ASP A 30 5.98 -1.16 0.37
C ASP A 30 5.43 -0.26 -0.76
N ILE A 31 5.52 1.07 -0.61
CA ILE A 31 5.14 2.06 -1.65
C ILE A 31 6.06 1.96 -2.86
N ILE A 32 7.37 1.85 -2.65
CA ILE A 32 8.35 1.71 -3.73
C ILE A 32 8.06 0.43 -4.54
N VAL A 33 7.81 -0.69 -3.84
CA VAL A 33 7.52 -1.96 -4.51
C VAL A 33 6.26 -1.86 -5.37
N ILE A 34 5.14 -1.32 -4.85
CA ILE A 34 3.93 -1.18 -5.66
C ILE A 34 4.12 -0.17 -6.80
N ALA A 35 4.87 0.92 -6.59
CA ALA A 35 5.14 1.90 -7.64
C ALA A 35 5.91 1.27 -8.81
N ILE A 36 6.91 0.44 -8.53
CA ILE A 36 7.67 -0.28 -9.58
C ILE A 36 6.74 -1.24 -10.33
N LEU A 37 5.92 -2.01 -9.62
CA LEU A 37 4.97 -2.94 -10.25
C LEU A 37 3.95 -2.21 -11.14
N LEU A 38 3.41 -1.08 -10.67
CA LEU A 38 2.47 -0.27 -11.44
C LEU A 38 3.14 0.43 -12.63
N ALA A 39 4.40 0.85 -12.51
CA ALA A 39 5.17 1.38 -13.62
C ALA A 39 5.37 0.33 -14.72
N MET A 40 5.64 -0.93 -14.35
CA MET A 40 5.71 -2.05 -15.31
C MET A 40 4.34 -2.35 -15.95
N LEU A 41 3.25 -2.19 -15.20
CA LEU A 41 1.89 -2.41 -15.68
C LEU A 41 1.34 -1.27 -16.55
N TRP A 42 1.93 -0.08 -16.45
CA TRP A 42 1.44 1.13 -17.09
C TRP A 42 1.28 0.99 -18.60
N GLN A 43 2.33 0.58 -19.30
CA GLN A 43 2.30 0.42 -20.75
C GLN A 43 1.28 -0.64 -21.20
N PRO A 44 1.27 -1.86 -20.65
CA PRO A 44 0.23 -2.86 -20.96
C PRO A 44 -1.20 -2.35 -20.75
N ALA A 45 -1.46 -1.63 -19.65
CA ALA A 45 -2.77 -1.08 -19.37
C ALA A 45 -3.20 -0.05 -20.42
N LEU A 46 -2.30 0.86 -20.81
CA LEU A 46 -2.57 1.82 -21.87
C LEU A 46 -2.78 1.15 -23.22
N THR A 47 -1.92 0.20 -23.60
CA THR A 47 -2.09 -0.57 -24.85
C THR A 47 -3.45 -1.25 -24.90
N PHE A 48 -3.88 -1.89 -23.81
CA PHE A 48 -5.20 -2.51 -23.73
C PHE A 48 -6.34 -1.50 -23.94
N ILE A 49 -6.29 -0.34 -23.25
CA ILE A 49 -7.28 0.73 -23.38
C ILE A 49 -7.37 1.24 -24.84
N TYR A 50 -6.21 1.44 -25.48
CA TYR A 50 -6.16 1.93 -26.85
C TYR A 50 -6.67 0.91 -27.87
N VAL A 51 -6.27 -0.36 -27.75
CA VAL A 51 -6.71 -1.44 -28.66
C VAL A 51 -8.22 -1.67 -28.56
N MET A 52 -8.78 -1.52 -27.37
CA MET A 52 -10.22 -1.70 -27.14
C MET A 52 -11.05 -0.44 -27.43
N GLU A 53 -10.41 0.65 -27.85
CA GLU A 53 -11.04 1.94 -28.16
C GLU A 53 -11.99 2.43 -27.05
N PHE A 54 -11.57 2.31 -25.79
CA PHE A 54 -12.41 2.70 -24.66
C PHE A 54 -12.75 4.19 -24.69
N SER A 55 -14.02 4.49 -24.42
CA SER A 55 -14.46 5.86 -24.18
C SER A 55 -13.75 6.46 -22.96
N LEU A 56 -13.71 7.80 -22.87
CA LEU A 56 -13.05 8.49 -21.77
C LEU A 56 -13.55 8.05 -20.37
N PRO A 57 -14.88 7.92 -20.10
CA PRO A 57 -15.35 7.45 -18.80
C PRO A 57 -14.87 6.04 -18.47
N LEU A 58 -14.85 5.14 -19.46
CA LEU A 58 -14.40 3.76 -19.28
C LEU A 58 -12.89 3.68 -19.06
N THR A 59 -12.11 4.50 -19.78
CA THR A 59 -10.67 4.68 -19.57
C THR A 59 -10.37 5.10 -18.14
N ILE A 60 -11.08 6.12 -17.63
CA ILE A 60 -10.93 6.58 -16.25
C ILE A 60 -11.25 5.45 -15.27
N LEU A 61 -12.37 4.75 -15.46
CA LEU A 61 -12.76 3.64 -14.58
C LEU A 61 -11.71 2.53 -14.56
N VAL A 62 -11.17 2.14 -15.72
CA VAL A 62 -10.14 1.10 -15.83
C VAL A 62 -8.85 1.53 -15.12
N LEU A 63 -8.37 2.75 -15.36
CA LEU A 63 -7.18 3.27 -14.67
C LEU A 63 -7.41 3.41 -13.16
N MET A 64 -8.63 3.78 -12.73
CA MET A 64 -8.98 3.79 -11.32
C MET A 64 -8.88 2.40 -10.69
N LEU A 65 -9.37 1.37 -11.37
CA LEU A 65 -9.38 0.01 -10.85
C LEU A 65 -8.01 -0.68 -10.92
N VAL A 66 -7.24 -0.44 -11.98
CA VAL A 66 -6.00 -1.16 -12.26
C VAL A 66 -4.77 -0.47 -11.67
N ILE A 67 -4.79 0.86 -11.54
CA ILE A 67 -3.65 1.64 -11.06
C ILE A 67 -3.95 2.27 -9.70
N TYR A 68 -5.01 3.07 -9.61
CA TYR A 68 -5.28 3.85 -8.41
C TYR A 68 -5.67 2.98 -7.21
N ALA A 69 -6.63 2.07 -7.37
CA ALA A 69 -7.13 1.25 -6.28
C ALA A 69 -6.03 0.35 -5.67
N PRO A 70 -5.19 -0.36 -6.45
CA PRO A 70 -4.08 -1.15 -5.88
C PRO A 70 -3.07 -0.29 -5.12
N LEU A 71 -2.71 0.88 -5.66
CA LEU A 71 -1.83 1.83 -4.98
C LEU A 71 -2.42 2.26 -3.64
N GLN A 72 -3.70 2.69 -3.63
CA GLN A 72 -4.38 3.12 -2.41
C GLN A 72 -4.48 2.02 -1.37
N ILE A 73 -4.84 0.79 -1.79
CA ILE A 73 -4.90 -0.37 -0.89
C ILE A 73 -3.55 -0.60 -0.20
N VAL A 74 -2.46 -0.58 -0.97
CA VAL A 74 -1.12 -0.78 -0.39
C VAL A 74 -0.77 0.33 0.60
N ILE A 75 -1.02 1.60 0.26
CA ILE A 75 -0.72 2.74 1.13
C ILE A 75 -1.54 2.65 2.43
N ILE A 76 -2.86 2.45 2.32
CA ILE A 76 -3.78 2.40 3.46
C ILE A 76 -3.39 1.26 4.40
N VAL A 77 -3.25 0.04 3.87
CA VAL A 77 -2.95 -1.13 4.72
C VAL A 77 -1.57 -1.00 5.37
N SER A 78 -0.57 -0.54 4.63
CA SER A 78 0.79 -0.37 5.18
C SER A 78 0.79 0.68 6.31
N THR A 79 0.03 1.76 6.13
CA THR A 79 -0.13 2.81 7.15
C THR A 79 -0.85 2.30 8.39
N ILE A 80 -1.93 1.51 8.24
CA ILE A 80 -2.62 0.88 9.37
C ILE A 80 -1.65 0.05 10.21
N TRP A 81 -0.79 -0.76 9.59
CA TRP A 81 0.19 -1.57 10.33
C TRP A 81 1.26 -0.75 11.03
N ALA A 82 1.73 0.34 10.40
CA ALA A 82 2.68 1.25 11.04
C ALA A 82 2.08 1.90 12.29
N VAL A 83 0.85 2.41 12.21
CA VAL A 83 0.12 2.99 13.33
C VAL A 83 -0.13 1.93 14.41
N ARG A 84 -0.69 0.78 14.05
CA ARG A 84 -1.01 -0.31 14.98
C ARG A 84 0.22 -0.81 15.74
N SER A 85 1.38 -0.91 15.07
CA SER A 85 2.62 -1.35 15.71
C SER A 85 3.14 -0.41 16.81
N ARG A 86 2.63 0.82 16.87
CA ARG A 86 3.02 1.84 17.85
C ARG A 86 1.89 2.20 18.83
N TRP A 87 0.71 1.60 18.68
CA TRP A 87 -0.47 1.88 19.49
C TRP A 87 -0.25 1.40 20.93
N GLU A 88 -0.60 2.24 21.90
CA GLU A 88 -0.70 1.87 23.31
C GLU A 88 -2.17 1.52 23.59
N GLU A 89 -2.44 0.32 24.11
CA GLU A 89 -3.69 0.10 24.82
C GLU A 89 -3.67 1.02 26.04
N LYS A 90 -4.38 2.16 25.96
CA LYS A 90 -4.67 2.93 27.16
C LYS A 90 -5.48 2.02 28.07
N GLU A 91 -4.90 1.61 29.20
CA GLU A 91 -5.68 1.04 30.28
C GLU A 91 -6.82 2.02 30.57
N THR A 92 -8.04 1.59 30.28
CA THR A 92 -9.23 2.31 30.66
C THR A 92 -9.34 2.11 32.15
N LYS A 93 -8.83 3.08 32.93
CA LYS A 93 -9.07 3.15 34.37
C LYS A 93 -10.52 3.51 34.64
#